data_AF-A0AA90EXQ5-F1
#
_entry.id   AF-A0AA90EXQ5-F1
#
_cell.length_a   1.000
_cell.length_b   1.000
_cell.length_c   1.000
_cell.angle_alpha   90.00
_cell.angle_beta   90.00
_cell.angle_gamma   90.00
#
_symmetry.space_group_name_H-M   'P 1'
#
loop_
_entity.id
_entity.type
_entity.pdbx_description
1 polymer ?
#
loop_
_entity_poly.entity_id
_entity_poly.type
_entity_poly.pdbx_seq_one_letter_code
_entity_poly.pdbx_strand_id
1 'polypeptide(L)' 'MLSNIGIPGLILVLVIALIIFGPSKLPEIGRAFGKTLTEFKSATKSLVSADDNEIGQEPNAKKQSDPSAR' A
#
# COMPACT_ATOMS: atom_id res chain seq x y z
N MET A 1 -27.25 14.87 15.10
CA MET A 1 -28.04 13.73 14.60
C MET A 1 -27.25 12.84 13.63
N LEU A 2 -26.38 13.39 12.76
CA LEU A 2 -25.52 12.58 11.87
C LEU A 2 -24.34 11.89 12.57
N SER A 3 -23.86 12.40 13.70
CA SER A 3 -22.75 11.79 14.46
C SER A 3 -23.10 10.44 15.10
N ASN A 4 -24.39 10.09 15.22
CA ASN A 4 -24.85 8.79 15.69
C ASN A 4 -24.84 7.72 14.60
N ILE A 5 -24.55 8.09 13.34
CA ILE A 5 -24.58 7.16 12.21
C ILE A 5 -23.32 6.28 12.16
N GLY A 6 -22.22 6.69 12.80
CA GLY A 6 -21.05 5.87 13.12
C GLY A 6 -20.54 4.95 12.00
N ILE A 7 -19.91 3.85 12.42
CA ILE A 7 -19.48 2.76 11.54
C ILE A 7 -20.66 2.11 10.78
N PRO A 8 -21.88 1.95 11.35
CA PRO A 8 -23.01 1.35 10.64
C PRO A 8 -23.43 2.11 9.38
N GLY A 9 -23.45 3.44 9.42
CA GLY A 9 -23.79 4.28 8.27
C GLY A 9 -22.72 4.23 7.17
N LEU A 10 -21.44 4.17 7.56
CA LEU A 10 -20.35 3.96 6.60
C LEU A 10 -20.50 2.61 5.87
N ILE A 11 -20.84 1.54 6.59
CA ILE A 11 -21.07 0.21 6.01
C ILE A 11 -22.21 0.26 4.99
N LEU A 12 -23.32 0.95 5.29
CA LEU A 12 -24.45 1.07 4.36
C LEU A 12 -24.04 1.75 3.04
N VAL A 13 -23.29 2.85 3.13
CA VAL A 13 -22.75 3.54 1.94
C VAL A 13 -21.80 2.63 1.16
N LEU A 14 -20.94 1.90 1.87
CA LEU A 14 -19.99 0.96 1.28
C LEU A 14 -20.72 -0.16 0.53
N VAL A 15 -21.78 -0.72 1.09
CA VAL A 15 -22.61 -1.74 0.43
C VAL A 15 -23.22 -1.21 -0.88
N ILE A 16 -23.79 -0.01 -0.88
CA ILE A 16 -24.35 0.60 -2.10
C ILE A 16 -23.25 0.80 -3.14
N ALA A 17 -22.09 1.33 -2.73
CA ALA A 17 -20.94 1.50 -3.62
C ALA A 17 -20.46 0.15 -4.19
N LEU A 18 -20.46 -0.92 -3.39
CA LEU A 18 -20.09 -2.26 -3.83
C LEU A 18 -21.09 -2.89 -4.78
N ILE A 19 -22.37 -2.54 -4.71
CA ILE A 19 -23.37 -3.00 -5.69
C ILE A 19 -23.10 -2.35 -7.05
N ILE A 20 -22.73 -1.07 -7.07
CA ILE A 20 -22.44 -0.33 -8.31
C ILE A 20 -21.09 -0.74 -8.90
N PHE A 21 -20.04 -0.74 -8.09
CA PHE A 21 -18.66 -0.97 -8.54
C PHE A 21 -18.21 -2.43 -8.46
N GLY A 22 -18.85 -3.25 -7.62
CA GLY A 22 -18.47 -4.63 -7.33
C GLY A 22 -17.45 -4.77 -6.18
N PRO A 23 -17.54 -5.82 -5.34
CA PRO A 23 -16.62 -6.06 -4.22
C PRO A 23 -15.17 -6.29 -4.65
N SER A 24 -14.94 -6.78 -5.86
CA SER A 24 -13.59 -7.03 -6.38
C SER A 24 -12.85 -5.77 -6.82
N LYS A 25 -13.55 -4.66 -7.08
CA LYS A 25 -12.92 -3.44 -7.62
C LYS A 25 -12.23 -2.58 -6.57
N LEU A 26 -12.76 -2.50 -5.35
CA LEU A 26 -12.07 -1.82 -4.26
C LEU A 26 -10.67 -2.40 -3.94
N PRO A 27 -10.48 -3.73 -3.78
CA PRO A 27 -9.15 -4.30 -3.55
C PRO A 27 -8.24 -4.22 -4.79
N GLU A 28 -8.79 -4.28 -5.99
CA GLU A 28 -8.04 -4.08 -7.24
C GLU A 28 -7.45 -2.66 -7.32
N ILE A 29 -8.28 -1.64 -7.08
CA ILE A 29 -7.86 -0.24 -7.02
C ILE A 29 -6.88 0.00 -5.87
N GLY A 30 -7.15 -0.57 -4.69
CA GLY A 30 -6.26 -0.46 -3.53
C GLY A 30 -4.88 -1.06 -3.78
N ARG A 31 -4.78 -2.19 -4.50
CA ARG A 31 -3.51 -2.80 -4.90
C ARG A 31 -2.76 -1.92 -5.91
N ALA A 32 -3.45 -1.37 -6.91
CA ALA A 32 -2.83 -0.47 -7.88
C ALA A 32 -2.32 0.82 -7.21
N PHE A 33 -3.17 1.47 -6.42
CA PHE A 33 -2.83 2.69 -5.68
C PHE A 33 -1.73 2.44 -4.64
N GLY A 34 -1.75 1.29 -3.95
CA GLY A 34 -0.75 0.92 -2.97
C GLY A 34 0.65 0.75 -3.56
N LYS A 35 0.76 0.21 -4.78
CA LYS A 35 2.04 0.15 -5.52
C LYS A 35 2.55 1.55 -5.83
N THR A 36 1.70 2.41 -6.39
CA THR A 36 2.03 3.82 -6.67
C THR A 36 2.48 4.56 -5.40
N LEU A 37 1.76 4.38 -4.29
CA LEU A 37 2.12 5.02 -3.01
C LEU A 37 3.44 4.50 -2.44
N THR A 38 3.75 3.22 -2.64
CA THR A 38 5.03 2.61 -2.21
C THR A 38 6.21 3.17 -3.00
N GLU A 39 6.07 3.28 -4.32
CA GLU A 39 7.07 3.90 -5.20
C GLU A 39 7.22 5.40 -4.89
N PHE A 40 6.10 6.11 -4.74
CA PHE A 40 6.10 7.53 -4.37
C PHE A 40 6.77 7.78 -3.01
N LYS A 41 6.49 6.93 -2.01
CA LYS A 41 7.15 6.99 -0.70
C LYS A 41 8.65 6.77 -0.81
N SER A 42 9.08 5.81 -1.64
CA SER A 42 10.49 5.49 -1.83
C SER A 42 11.23 6.64 -2.52
N ALA A 43 10.64 7.20 -3.59
CA ALA A 43 11.17 8.37 -4.28
C ALA A 43 11.24 9.59 -3.34
N THR A 44 10.17 9.88 -2.60
CA THR A 44 10.12 10.99 -1.64
C THR A 44 11.16 10.80 -0.53
N LYS A 45 11.36 9.56 -0.04
CA LYS A 45 12.39 9.25 0.95
C LYS A 45 13.80 9.52 0.38
N SER A 46 14.06 9.13 -0.86
CA SER A 46 15.35 9.42 -1.51
C SER A 46 15.58 10.91 -1.71
N LEU A 47 14.54 11.69 -2.03
CA LEU A 47 14.63 13.14 -2.16
C LEU A 47 14.85 13.84 -0.82
N VAL A 48 14.14 13.43 0.23
CA VAL A 48 14.27 14.03 1.57
C VAL A 48 15.60 13.64 2.23
N SER A 49 16.08 12.41 1.99
CA SER A 49 17.38 11.94 2.48
C SER A 49 18.56 12.41 1.63
N ALA A 50 18.34 13.09 0.49
CA ALA A 50 19.41 13.71 -0.29
C ALA A 50 19.86 15.06 0.30
N ASP A 51 19.02 15.70 1.13
CA ASP A 51 19.38 16.91 1.88
C ASP A 51 20.05 16.59 3.24
N ASP A 52 19.83 15.40 3.80
CA ASP A 52 20.43 14.93 5.06
C ASP A 52 21.26 13.65 4.82
N ASN A 53 22.58 13.83 4.65
CA ASN A 53 23.62 12.82 4.43
C ASN A 53 23.35 11.40 5.00
N GLU A 54 23.57 10.41 4.13
CA GLU A 54 23.99 9.01 4.39
C GLU A 54 23.31 8.21 5.52
N ILE A 55 22.19 7.51 5.24
CA ILE A 55 21.92 6.23 5.92
C ILE A 55 21.14 5.26 5.02
N GLY A 56 21.80 4.15 4.68
CA GLY A 56 21.35 3.14 3.74
C GLY A 56 20.11 2.35 4.15
N GLN A 57 19.57 1.62 3.16
CA GLN A 57 18.89 0.35 3.32
C GLN A 57 18.60 -0.24 1.94
N GLU A 58 19.47 -1.15 1.51
CA GLU A 58 19.12 -2.25 0.61
C GLU A 58 18.24 -3.24 1.40
N PRO A 59 17.02 -3.55 0.96
CA PRO A 59 16.29 -4.70 1.46
C PRO A 59 16.75 -5.93 0.68
N ASN A 60 17.78 -6.58 1.23
CA ASN A 60 17.87 -8.02 1.44
C ASN A 60 16.97 -8.90 0.53
N ALA A 61 17.55 -9.41 -0.55
CA ALA A 61 17.09 -10.60 -1.25
C ALA A 61 18.07 -11.77 -1.01
N LYS A 62 18.21 -12.25 0.22
CA LYS A 62 18.76 -13.60 0.47
C LYS A 62 17.67 -14.65 0.65
N LYS A 63 17.58 -15.52 -0.35
CA LYS A 63 17.24 -16.96 -0.20
C LYS A 63 17.90 -17.70 -1.37
N GLN A 64 19.22 -17.89 -1.35
CA GLN A 64 19.90 -19.10 -0.86
C GLN A 64 19.09 -20.40 -1.10
N SER A 65 19.41 -21.11 -2.18
CA SER A 65 19.72 -22.54 -2.11
C SER A 65 20.17 -23.04 -3.50
N ASP A 66 21.46 -22.95 -3.79
CA ASP A 66 22.12 -24.05 -4.50
C ASP A 66 23.49 -24.30 -3.88
N PRO A 67 23.62 -25.25 -2.94
CA PRO A 67 24.91 -25.75 -2.48
C PRO A 67 25.42 -26.75 -3.52
N SER A 68 25.82 -26.26 -4.69
CA SER A 68 26.46 -27.09 -5.72
C SER A 68 27.91 -26.68 -5.88
N ALA A 69 28.78 -27.64 -5.58
CA ALA A 69 30.21 -27.71 -5.86
C ALA A 69 31.13 -26.73 -5.11
N ARG A 70 31.62 -27.16 -3.93
CA ARG A 70 33.04 -27.49 -3.68
C ARG A 70 33.29 -27.86 -2.23
#